data_AF-A0A812Z4F4-F1
#
_entry.id   AF-A0A812Z4F4-F1
#
_cell.length_a   1.000
_cell.length_b   1.000
_cell.length_c   1.000
_cell.angle_alpha   90.00
_cell.angle_beta   90.00
_cell.angle_gamma   90.00
#
_symmetry.space_group_name_H-M   'P 1'
#
loop_
_entity.id
_entity.type
_entity.pdbx_description
1 polymer ?
#
loop_
_entity_poly.entity_id
_entity_poly.type
_entity_poly.pdbx_seq_one_letter_code
_entity_poly.pdbx_strand_id
1 'polypeptide(L)'
;MRHRLAAFLEDEILARSSTLAPKAIANLSGLLYGCGVRCEKNRAVMQLRQSAMQKLQAFSASELVDLASGLANSRVMDESCLQTLRKRMDAAASRGDSDAGCSRQLAAPAAPACERDWPLPCPGILADLETAVVLSKPPGWSCATSISGKSLLAEGRKRPPTISHFLQRLGWERPVSQDPSVDHGLVHRIDLETSGALLAAKTFHSYWRLRLDFSAQDVRKRYLALVHGFLPRQWQRLDMPLQLQRIPHSDSLRSVRSKSVVNHDFGRSAETGIRAIAHLHGRGGGPMSLLLAEPRTGRTHQIRSHVSHIGHPIVGDSLYATSDEVVDDSCQRVFLHCFALNFLEPVGTHDDREPCAVPRRSVTAPLPADLIQVLRSMAPADRRSTEALEELEEPSTSWSQWLEKERRE
;
A
#
# COMPACT_ATOMS: atom_id res chain seq x y z
N MET A 1 31.51 -2.48 -9.66
CA MET A 1 30.42 -2.61 -10.67
C MET A 1 29.36 -1.51 -10.52
N ARG A 2 28.74 -1.32 -9.34
CA ARG A 2 27.74 -0.26 -9.05
C ARG A 2 28.14 1.15 -9.49
N HIS A 3 29.32 1.62 -9.08
CA HIS A 3 29.81 2.95 -9.47
C HIS A 3 30.00 3.13 -10.98
N ARG A 4 30.38 2.05 -11.69
CA ARG A 4 30.52 2.08 -13.15
C ARG A 4 29.16 2.11 -13.86
N LEU A 5 28.19 1.34 -13.37
CA LEU A 5 26.81 1.40 -13.88
C LEU A 5 26.15 2.75 -13.59
N ALA A 6 26.33 3.29 -12.38
CA ALA A 6 25.82 4.59 -12.01
C ALA A 6 26.43 5.69 -12.89
N ALA A 7 27.76 5.72 -13.08
CA ALA A 7 28.43 6.69 -13.95
C ALA A 7 27.93 6.59 -15.41
N PHE A 8 27.83 5.37 -15.95
CA PHE A 8 27.30 5.15 -17.29
C PHE A 8 25.85 5.66 -17.44
N LEU A 9 24.99 5.34 -16.46
CA LEU A 9 23.61 5.82 -16.46
C LEU A 9 23.55 7.34 -16.35
N GLU A 10 24.38 7.96 -15.52
CA GLU A 10 24.47 9.41 -15.38
C GLU A 10 24.82 10.06 -16.73
N ASP A 11 25.86 9.58 -17.41
CA ASP A 11 26.29 10.13 -18.70
C ASP A 11 25.18 10.01 -19.78
N GLU A 12 24.53 8.84 -19.88
CA GLU A 12 23.43 8.63 -20.81
C GLU A 12 22.20 9.49 -20.48
N ILE A 13 21.90 9.69 -19.19
CA ILE A 13 20.81 10.57 -18.76
C ILE A 13 21.11 12.01 -19.12
N LEU A 14 22.31 12.49 -18.82
CA LEU A 14 22.71 13.87 -19.11
C LEU A 14 22.65 14.15 -20.63
N ALA A 15 22.97 13.15 -21.45
CA ALA A 15 22.92 13.25 -22.91
C ALA A 15 21.50 13.21 -23.51
N ARG A 16 20.56 12.47 -22.89
CA ARG A 16 19.25 12.16 -23.51
C ARG A 16 18.02 12.61 -22.73
N SER A 17 18.17 13.29 -21.59
CA SER A 17 17.05 13.60 -20.69
C SER A 17 15.89 14.34 -21.36
N SER A 18 16.17 15.15 -22.38
CA SER A 18 15.20 15.96 -23.11
C SER A 18 14.30 15.15 -24.05
N THR A 19 14.56 13.86 -24.29
CA THR A 19 13.70 12.99 -25.13
C THR A 19 13.01 11.87 -24.35
N LEU A 20 13.35 11.70 -23.07
CA LEU A 20 12.82 10.61 -22.25
C LEU A 20 11.32 10.77 -21.97
N ALA A 21 10.60 9.65 -22.09
CA ALA A 21 9.21 9.52 -21.68
C ALA A 21 9.08 9.52 -20.14
N PRO A 22 7.90 9.89 -19.57
CA PRO A 22 7.69 9.98 -18.12
C PRO A 22 8.06 8.71 -17.36
N LYS A 23 7.65 7.56 -17.89
CA LYS A 23 7.96 6.24 -17.32
C LYS A 23 9.45 5.92 -17.33
N ALA A 24 10.18 6.34 -18.37
CA ALA A 24 11.63 6.18 -18.43
C ALA A 24 12.32 7.06 -17.38
N ILE A 25 11.87 8.31 -17.24
CA ILE A 25 12.35 9.23 -16.19
C ILE A 25 12.14 8.62 -14.80
N ALA A 26 10.94 8.07 -14.54
CA ALA A 26 10.60 7.44 -13.28
C ALA A 26 11.48 6.21 -12.97
N ASN A 27 11.67 5.33 -13.95
CA ASN A 27 12.49 4.12 -13.81
C ASN A 27 13.97 4.45 -13.60
N LEU A 28 14.52 5.39 -14.37
CA LEU A 28 15.92 5.81 -14.25
C LEU A 28 16.21 6.48 -12.90
N SER A 29 15.28 7.31 -12.41
CA SER A 29 15.37 7.92 -11.08
C SER A 29 15.44 6.85 -9.98
N GLY A 30 14.59 5.81 -10.07
CA GLY A 30 14.61 4.69 -9.14
C GLY A 30 15.87 3.82 -9.23
N LEU A 31 16.39 3.60 -10.44
CA LEU A 31 17.63 2.83 -10.67
C LEU A 31 18.86 3.54 -10.09
N LEU A 32 18.98 4.86 -10.28
CA LEU A 32 20.08 5.65 -9.70
C LEU A 32 20.07 5.55 -8.17
N TYR A 33 18.90 5.69 -7.53
CA TYR A 33 18.76 5.50 -6.09
C TYR A 33 19.22 4.11 -5.63
N GLY A 34 18.81 3.05 -6.32
CA GLY A 34 19.20 1.67 -6.01
C GLY A 34 20.71 1.42 -6.13
N CYS A 35 21.42 2.19 -6.96
CA CYS A 35 22.87 2.14 -7.09
C CYS A 35 23.63 2.88 -5.97
N GLY A 36 22.93 3.39 -4.94
CA GLY A 36 23.52 4.12 -3.83
C GLY A 36 23.81 5.60 -4.14
N VAL A 37 23.32 6.11 -5.26
CA VAL A 37 23.45 7.52 -5.63
C VAL A 37 22.50 8.34 -4.76
N ARG A 38 23.03 9.13 -3.82
CA ARG A 38 22.22 10.07 -3.04
C ARG A 38 21.71 11.19 -3.93
N CYS A 39 20.39 11.27 -4.08
CA CYS A 39 19.76 12.01 -5.17
C CYS A 39 19.82 13.53 -5.05
N GLU A 40 19.93 14.08 -3.83
CA GLU A 40 19.90 15.55 -3.59
C GLU A 40 21.07 16.32 -4.23
N LYS A 41 22.17 15.63 -4.58
CA LYS A 41 23.35 16.25 -5.19
C LYS A 41 23.69 15.67 -6.56
N ASN A 42 22.87 14.76 -7.09
CA ASN A 42 23.15 14.09 -8.34
C ASN A 42 22.62 14.86 -9.55
N ARG A 43 23.51 15.27 -10.45
CA ARG A 43 23.17 16.09 -11.63
C ARG A 43 22.19 15.39 -12.56
N ALA A 44 22.32 14.08 -12.76
CA ALA A 44 21.44 13.31 -13.63
C ALA A 44 20.01 13.24 -13.07
N VAL A 45 19.85 13.00 -11.76
CA VAL A 45 18.52 13.01 -11.12
C VAL A 45 17.87 14.38 -11.19
N MET A 46 18.63 15.45 -10.95
CA MET A 46 18.11 16.83 -11.04
C MET A 46 17.71 17.19 -12.47
N GLN A 47 18.49 16.76 -13.48
CA GLN A 47 18.17 17.01 -14.89
C GLN A 47 16.95 16.19 -15.35
N LEU A 48 16.79 14.95 -14.88
CA LEU A 48 15.58 14.16 -15.08
C LEU A 48 14.34 14.86 -14.52
N ARG A 49 14.43 15.35 -13.28
CA ARG A 49 13.37 16.12 -12.64
C ARG A 49 13.06 17.37 -13.46
N GLN A 50 14.05 18.17 -13.84
CA GLN A 50 13.86 19.39 -14.61
C GLN A 50 13.18 19.13 -15.95
N SER A 51 13.64 18.13 -16.71
CA SER A 51 13.05 17.72 -17.99
C SER A 51 11.58 17.30 -17.84
N ALA A 52 11.26 16.53 -16.79
CA ALA A 52 9.89 16.14 -16.50
C ALA A 52 9.01 17.35 -16.16
N MET A 53 9.50 18.26 -15.30
CA MET A 53 8.76 19.44 -14.86
C MET A 53 8.42 20.38 -16.03
N GLN A 54 9.30 20.51 -17.02
CA GLN A 54 9.07 21.34 -18.22
C GLN A 54 7.97 20.77 -19.14
N LYS A 55 7.72 19.47 -19.08
CA LYS A 55 6.81 18.76 -20.01
C LYS A 55 5.48 18.34 -19.38
N LEU A 56 5.25 18.66 -18.10
CA LEU A 56 4.06 18.20 -17.35
C LEU A 56 2.73 18.49 -18.06
N GLN A 57 2.66 19.55 -18.87
CA GLN A 57 1.44 19.92 -19.60
C GLN A 57 1.00 18.87 -20.62
N ALA A 58 1.95 18.12 -21.19
CA ALA A 58 1.70 17.10 -22.20
C ALA A 58 1.39 15.72 -21.60
N PHE A 59 1.51 15.55 -20.27
CA PHE A 59 1.37 14.25 -19.63
C PHE A 59 -0.09 13.95 -19.30
N SER A 60 -0.49 12.71 -19.59
CA SER A 60 -1.74 12.13 -19.11
C SER A 60 -1.72 11.96 -17.59
N ALA A 61 -2.90 11.77 -17.00
CA ALA A 61 -3.03 11.48 -15.56
C ALA A 61 -2.21 10.24 -15.13
N SER A 62 -2.18 9.19 -15.97
CA SER A 62 -1.38 8.00 -15.71
C SER A 62 0.12 8.28 -15.67
N GLU A 63 0.62 9.06 -16.63
CA GLU A 63 2.03 9.44 -16.71
C GLU A 63 2.46 10.36 -15.56
N LEU A 64 1.58 11.23 -15.09
CA LEU A 64 1.81 12.06 -13.90
C LEU A 64 1.96 11.19 -12.64
N VAL A 65 1.15 10.14 -12.48
CA VAL A 65 1.32 9.18 -11.37
C VAL A 65 2.62 8.40 -11.50
N ASP A 66 2.96 7.90 -12.70
CA ASP A 66 4.21 7.17 -12.93
C ASP A 66 5.43 8.04 -12.59
N LEU A 67 5.42 9.31 -13.01
CA LEU A 67 6.44 10.29 -12.67
C LEU A 67 6.54 10.50 -11.15
N ALA A 68 5.42 10.74 -10.47
CA ALA A 68 5.38 10.94 -9.03
C ALA A 68 5.95 9.74 -8.27
N SER A 69 5.56 8.52 -8.68
CA SER A 69 6.12 7.28 -8.14
C SER A 69 7.64 7.22 -8.30
N GLY A 70 8.17 7.61 -9.46
CA GLY A 70 9.60 7.68 -9.71
C GLY A 70 10.34 8.68 -8.82
N LEU A 71 9.80 9.91 -8.73
CA LEU A 71 10.37 11.00 -7.93
C LEU A 71 10.33 10.71 -6.41
N ALA A 72 9.25 10.09 -5.94
CA ALA A 72 9.14 9.67 -4.54
C ALA A 72 10.14 8.55 -4.21
N ASN A 73 10.33 7.60 -5.12
CA ASN A 73 11.31 6.51 -4.95
C ASN A 73 12.76 7.03 -4.88
N SER A 74 13.05 8.15 -5.56
CA SER A 74 14.36 8.81 -5.52
C SER A 74 14.51 9.84 -4.39
N ARG A 75 13.48 10.07 -3.57
CA ARG A 75 13.48 11.08 -2.49
C ARG A 75 13.77 12.51 -2.99
N VAL A 76 13.37 12.86 -4.22
CA VAL A 76 13.59 14.21 -4.82
C VAL A 76 12.28 14.97 -5.02
N MET A 77 11.17 14.41 -4.55
CA MET A 77 9.88 15.08 -4.59
C MET A 77 9.73 15.96 -3.34
N ASP A 78 9.68 17.28 -3.55
CA ASP A 78 9.38 18.28 -2.53
C ASP A 78 7.92 18.76 -2.63
N GLU A 79 7.50 19.54 -1.64
CA GLU A 79 6.12 20.06 -1.54
C GLU A 79 5.73 20.92 -2.76
N SER A 80 6.65 21.73 -3.28
CA SER A 80 6.39 22.55 -4.48
C SER A 80 6.17 21.70 -5.73
N CYS A 81 6.99 20.66 -5.91
CA CYS A 81 6.85 19.68 -6.98
C CYS A 81 5.50 18.94 -6.87
N LEU A 82 5.14 18.50 -5.67
CA LEU A 82 3.89 17.81 -5.40
C LEU A 82 2.67 18.69 -5.68
N GLN A 83 2.68 19.94 -5.23
CA GLN A 83 1.61 20.91 -5.52
C GLN A 83 1.46 21.16 -7.02
N THR A 84 2.58 21.22 -7.75
CA THR A 84 2.56 21.35 -9.21
C THR A 84 1.95 20.11 -9.88
N LEU A 85 2.35 18.90 -9.45
CA LEU A 85 1.79 17.65 -9.95
C LEU A 85 0.30 17.54 -9.67
N ARG A 86 -0.15 17.96 -8.48
CA ARG A 86 -1.57 18.01 -8.08
C ARG A 86 -2.39 18.94 -8.97
N LYS A 87 -1.94 20.19 -9.16
CA LYS A 87 -2.60 21.15 -10.07
C LYS A 87 -2.69 20.60 -11.49
N ARG A 88 -1.63 19.94 -11.97
CA ARG A 88 -1.61 19.31 -13.30
C ARG A 88 -2.50 18.08 -13.37
N MET A 89 -2.59 17.30 -12.30
CA MET A 89 -3.49 16.17 -12.18
C MET A 89 -4.94 16.60 -12.26
N ASP A 90 -5.32 17.63 -11.51
CA ASP A 90 -6.67 18.18 -11.53
C ASP A 90 -7.02 18.64 -12.96
N ALA A 91 -6.14 19.41 -13.61
CA ALA A 91 -6.35 19.85 -14.98
C ALA A 91 -6.39 18.70 -16.01
N ALA A 92 -5.57 17.65 -15.84
CA ALA A 92 -5.54 16.50 -16.74
C ALA A 92 -6.76 15.59 -16.56
N ALA A 93 -7.22 15.41 -15.33
CA ALA A 93 -8.42 14.63 -15.01
C ALA A 93 -9.70 15.34 -15.49
N SER A 94 -9.77 16.68 -15.40
CA SER A 94 -10.89 17.44 -15.97
C SER A 94 -10.93 17.41 -17.51
N ARG A 95 -9.78 17.30 -18.18
CA ARG A 95 -9.72 17.04 -19.65
C ARG A 95 -10.05 15.59 -20.00
N GLY A 96 -9.71 14.64 -19.13
CA GLY A 96 -9.96 13.22 -19.34
C GLY A 96 -11.44 12.82 -19.28
N ASP A 97 -12.31 13.65 -18.70
CA ASP A 97 -13.77 13.46 -18.79
C ASP A 97 -14.31 13.72 -20.21
N SER A 98 -13.57 14.48 -21.03
CA SER A 98 -13.91 14.70 -22.45
C SER A 98 -13.02 13.93 -23.43
N ASP A 99 -11.79 13.55 -23.02
CA ASP A 99 -10.75 12.97 -23.88
C ASP A 99 -10.37 11.52 -23.50
N ALA A 100 -11.23 10.83 -22.75
CA ALA A 100 -11.27 9.39 -22.80
C ALA A 100 -11.63 8.97 -24.23
N GLY A 101 -10.60 8.89 -25.11
CA GLY A 101 -10.58 8.25 -26.42
C GLY A 101 -10.87 6.74 -26.38
N CYS A 102 -11.70 6.33 -25.42
CA CYS A 102 -12.44 5.11 -25.38
C CYS A 102 -13.93 5.50 -25.32
N SER A 103 -14.41 6.17 -26.37
CA SER A 103 -15.72 5.86 -26.95
C SER A 103 -15.74 4.40 -27.46
N ARG A 104 -15.23 3.43 -26.69
CA ARG A 104 -15.87 2.13 -26.73
C ARG A 104 -17.19 2.44 -26.07
N GLN A 105 -18.27 2.30 -26.83
CA GLN A 105 -19.52 1.89 -26.23
C GLN A 105 -19.18 0.70 -25.32
N LEU A 106 -18.91 0.98 -24.05
CA LEU A 106 -19.02 -0.01 -23.00
C LEU A 106 -20.51 -0.31 -23.04
N ALA A 107 -20.87 -1.34 -23.81
CA ALA A 107 -22.22 -1.87 -23.81
C ALA A 107 -22.56 -2.00 -22.34
N ALA A 108 -23.61 -1.28 -21.91
CA ALA A 108 -24.05 -1.32 -20.52
C ALA A 108 -24.12 -2.79 -20.14
N PRO A 109 -23.25 -3.28 -19.22
CA PRO A 109 -23.39 -4.65 -18.79
C PRO A 109 -24.81 -4.74 -18.24
N ALA A 110 -25.61 -5.65 -18.80
CA ALA A 110 -26.96 -5.90 -18.32
C ALA A 110 -26.87 -5.97 -16.79
N ALA A 111 -27.62 -5.10 -16.10
CA ALA A 111 -27.56 -4.97 -14.66
C ALA A 111 -27.60 -6.38 -14.07
N PRO A 112 -26.48 -6.90 -13.54
CA PRO A 112 -26.48 -8.29 -13.14
C PRO A 112 -27.41 -8.38 -11.94
N ALA A 113 -28.38 -9.29 -12.03
CA ALA A 113 -29.30 -9.61 -10.95
C ALA A 113 -28.52 -9.72 -9.63
N CYS A 114 -29.07 -9.06 -8.61
CA CYS A 114 -28.51 -8.97 -7.28
C CYS A 114 -28.60 -10.33 -6.56
N GLU A 115 -27.78 -11.30 -6.95
CA GLU A 115 -27.48 -12.48 -6.14
C GLU A 115 -26.02 -12.35 -5.68
N ARG A 116 -25.88 -11.88 -4.44
CA ARG A 116 -24.60 -11.55 -3.79
C ARG A 116 -24.08 -12.75 -2.99
N ASP A 117 -23.90 -13.89 -3.66
CA ASP A 117 -23.29 -15.09 -3.06
C ASP A 117 -21.76 -14.92 -2.93
N TRP A 118 -21.35 -13.95 -2.12
CA TRP A 118 -19.95 -13.76 -1.79
C TRP A 118 -19.55 -14.76 -0.70
N PRO A 119 -18.33 -15.33 -0.78
CA PRO A 119 -17.82 -16.12 0.33
C PRO A 119 -17.74 -15.24 1.58
N LEU A 120 -18.23 -15.76 2.70
CA LEU A 120 -18.11 -15.11 4.00
C LEU A 120 -16.75 -15.45 4.64
N PRO A 121 -16.10 -14.51 5.33
CA PRO A 121 -16.49 -13.10 5.45
C PRO A 121 -16.29 -12.33 4.12
N CYS A 122 -17.22 -11.44 3.80
CA CYS A 122 -17.18 -10.58 2.61
C CYS A 122 -16.72 -9.14 2.96
N PRO A 123 -16.26 -8.35 1.97
CA PRO A 123 -15.86 -6.97 2.22
C PRO A 123 -17.01 -6.10 2.73
N GLY A 124 -16.72 -5.26 3.72
CA GLY A 124 -17.65 -4.26 4.25
C GLY A 124 -17.30 -2.85 3.80
N ILE A 125 -18.24 -1.90 3.92
CA ILE A 125 -17.99 -0.46 3.71
C ILE A 125 -17.74 0.18 5.08
N LEU A 126 -16.57 0.77 5.28
CA LEU A 126 -16.19 1.51 6.50
C LEU A 126 -16.56 3.00 6.39
N ALA A 127 -16.43 3.57 5.19
CA ALA A 127 -16.84 4.94 4.91
C ALA A 127 -17.25 5.05 3.44
N ASP A 128 -18.42 5.62 3.18
CA ASP A 128 -18.89 5.98 1.84
C ASP A 128 -18.85 7.50 1.70
N LEU A 129 -17.86 7.99 0.95
CA LEU A 129 -17.67 9.42 0.70
C LEU A 129 -18.23 9.78 -0.68
N GLU A 130 -18.23 11.07 -1.02
CA GLU A 130 -18.75 11.54 -2.30
C GLU A 130 -17.98 10.93 -3.48
N THR A 131 -16.66 11.02 -3.44
CA THR A 131 -15.75 10.63 -4.54
C THR A 131 -14.89 9.41 -4.22
N ALA A 132 -15.00 8.83 -3.03
CA ALA A 132 -14.18 7.72 -2.57
C ALA A 132 -14.95 6.78 -1.63
N VAL A 133 -14.43 5.57 -1.44
CA VAL A 133 -14.91 4.59 -0.46
C VAL A 133 -13.76 3.96 0.28
N VAL A 134 -13.94 3.76 1.58
CA VAL A 134 -13.05 2.91 2.38
C VAL A 134 -13.76 1.60 2.67
N LEU A 135 -13.14 0.49 2.27
CA LEU A 135 -13.61 -0.86 2.48
C LEU A 135 -12.88 -1.52 3.66
N SER A 136 -13.55 -2.42 4.36
CA SER A 136 -12.91 -3.42 5.21
C SER A 136 -12.69 -4.68 4.38
N LYS A 137 -11.44 -4.95 4.00
CA LYS A 137 -11.08 -6.19 3.30
C LYS A 137 -10.88 -7.32 4.32
N PRO A 138 -11.60 -8.44 4.21
CA PRO A 138 -11.30 -9.66 4.97
C PRO A 138 -10.04 -10.39 4.45
N PRO A 139 -9.45 -11.31 5.25
CA PRO A 139 -8.40 -12.20 4.77
C PRO A 139 -8.92 -13.13 3.65
N GLY A 140 -8.04 -13.65 2.80
CA GLY A 140 -8.40 -14.55 1.69
C GLY A 140 -8.96 -13.87 0.43
N TRP A 141 -9.20 -12.56 0.46
CA TRP A 141 -9.63 -11.77 -0.70
C TRP A 141 -8.45 -11.12 -1.42
N SER A 142 -8.32 -11.28 -2.73
CA SER A 142 -7.25 -10.59 -3.48
C SER A 142 -7.67 -9.17 -3.85
N CYS A 143 -6.76 -8.20 -3.86
CA CYS A 143 -7.08 -6.84 -4.30
C CYS A 143 -7.42 -6.76 -5.80
N ALA A 144 -6.74 -7.56 -6.65
CA ALA A 144 -6.72 -7.51 -8.11
C ALA A 144 -6.01 -6.27 -8.72
N THR A 145 -4.83 -6.56 -9.28
CA THR A 145 -4.28 -6.09 -10.57
C THR A 145 -3.17 -7.10 -10.87
N SER A 146 -3.25 -7.81 -12.00
CA SER A 146 -2.21 -8.75 -12.48
C SER A 146 -1.62 -9.73 -11.43
N ILE A 147 -2.47 -10.62 -10.88
CA ILE A 147 -1.94 -11.96 -10.62
C ILE A 147 -1.75 -12.56 -12.01
N SER A 148 -0.50 -12.80 -12.36
CA SER A 148 -0.08 -13.85 -13.30
C SER A 148 -0.59 -15.19 -12.76
N GLY A 149 -1.92 -15.36 -12.77
CA GLY A 149 -2.67 -16.44 -12.15
C GLY A 149 -2.57 -17.73 -12.93
N LYS A 150 -1.42 -17.98 -13.56
CA LYS A 150 -1.09 -19.31 -14.05
C LYS A 150 -0.79 -20.26 -12.89
N SER A 151 -0.32 -19.76 -11.73
CA SER A 151 0.09 -20.62 -10.60
C SER A 151 -1.09 -21.27 -9.85
N LEU A 152 -2.19 -20.55 -9.60
CA LEU A 152 -3.33 -21.09 -8.84
C LEU A 152 -4.19 -22.07 -9.65
N LEU A 153 -4.13 -22.01 -10.99
CA LEU A 153 -4.83 -22.94 -11.87
C LEU A 153 -4.19 -24.33 -11.88
N ALA A 154 -2.93 -24.47 -11.48
CA ALA A 154 -2.20 -25.73 -11.53
C ALA A 154 -2.59 -26.73 -10.42
N GLU A 155 -3.33 -26.28 -9.39
CA GLU A 155 -3.58 -27.06 -8.16
C GLU A 155 -5.07 -27.35 -7.90
N GLY A 156 -5.98 -27.10 -8.86
CA GLY A 156 -7.42 -27.34 -8.69
C GLY A 156 -8.10 -26.45 -7.63
N ARG A 157 -7.39 -25.47 -7.06
CA ARG A 157 -7.93 -24.51 -6.08
C ARG A 157 -8.78 -23.45 -6.79
N LYS A 158 -9.99 -23.18 -6.26
CA LYS A 158 -10.83 -22.08 -6.74
C LYS A 158 -10.07 -20.75 -6.58
N ARG A 159 -10.16 -19.87 -7.59
CA ARG A 159 -9.54 -18.54 -7.52
C ARG A 159 -10.13 -17.77 -6.33
N PRO A 160 -9.30 -17.04 -5.55
CA PRO A 160 -9.83 -16.23 -4.47
C PRO A 160 -10.75 -15.14 -5.03
N PRO A 161 -11.79 -14.75 -4.28
CA PRO A 161 -12.62 -13.60 -4.63
C PRO A 161 -11.74 -12.32 -4.67
N THR A 162 -12.15 -11.33 -5.46
CA THR A 162 -11.35 -10.12 -5.67
C THR A 162 -12.09 -8.84 -5.27
N ILE A 163 -11.36 -7.88 -4.71
CA ILE A 163 -11.92 -6.58 -4.33
C ILE A 163 -12.31 -5.76 -5.55
N SER A 164 -11.52 -5.74 -6.63
CA SER A 164 -11.93 -5.04 -7.85
C SER A 164 -13.25 -5.58 -8.43
N HIS A 165 -13.47 -6.91 -8.38
CA HIS A 165 -14.76 -7.47 -8.80
C HIS A 165 -15.89 -7.13 -7.84
N PHE A 166 -15.62 -7.08 -6.53
CA PHE A 166 -16.59 -6.59 -5.54
C PHE A 166 -16.97 -5.12 -5.82
N LEU A 167 -16.00 -4.25 -6.08
CA LEU A 167 -16.22 -2.83 -6.41
C LEU A 167 -17.08 -2.66 -7.67
N GLN A 168 -16.81 -3.43 -8.72
CA GLN A 168 -17.61 -3.45 -9.94
C GLN A 168 -19.11 -3.74 -9.66
N ARG A 169 -19.38 -4.54 -8.64
CA ARG A 169 -20.72 -5.03 -8.26
C ARG A 169 -21.36 -4.28 -7.09
N LEU A 170 -20.70 -3.26 -6.53
CA LEU A 170 -21.27 -2.42 -5.46
C LEU A 170 -22.50 -1.63 -5.91
N GLY A 171 -22.70 -1.46 -7.22
CA GLY A 171 -23.91 -0.84 -7.77
C GLY A 171 -23.89 0.68 -7.81
N TRP A 172 -22.73 1.31 -7.62
CA TRP A 172 -22.58 2.74 -7.88
C TRP A 172 -22.39 2.94 -9.38
N GLU A 173 -23.41 3.52 -10.03
CA GLU A 173 -23.49 3.81 -11.47
C GLU A 173 -22.46 4.89 -11.87
N ARG A 174 -21.18 4.54 -11.78
CA ARG A 174 -20.04 5.43 -12.07
C ARG A 174 -19.13 4.78 -13.10
N PRO A 175 -18.67 5.50 -14.14
CA PRO A 175 -17.80 4.94 -15.18
C PRO A 175 -16.55 4.22 -14.64
N VAL A 176 -15.93 4.77 -13.59
CA VAL A 176 -14.71 4.19 -12.99
C VAL A 176 -14.91 2.76 -12.47
N SER A 177 -16.11 2.43 -11.96
CA SER A 177 -16.39 1.09 -11.41
C SER A 177 -16.57 0.05 -12.51
N GLN A 178 -16.79 0.47 -13.76
CA GLN A 178 -16.93 -0.42 -14.92
C GLN A 178 -15.65 -0.55 -15.74
N ASP A 179 -14.61 0.20 -15.41
CA ASP A 179 -13.35 0.18 -16.15
C ASP A 179 -12.31 -0.75 -15.48
N PRO A 180 -12.02 -1.93 -16.06
CA PRO A 180 -11.03 -2.85 -15.51
C PRO A 180 -9.58 -2.35 -15.66
N SER A 181 -9.31 -1.35 -16.52
CA SER A 181 -7.96 -0.79 -16.69
C SER A 181 -7.49 0.03 -15.48
N VAL A 182 -8.44 0.47 -14.66
CA VAL A 182 -8.23 1.19 -13.40
C VAL A 182 -8.67 0.35 -12.19
N ASP A 183 -8.72 -0.99 -12.34
CA ASP A 183 -9.13 -1.93 -11.29
C ASP A 183 -10.48 -1.58 -10.65
N HIS A 184 -11.43 -1.09 -11.46
CA HIS A 184 -12.76 -0.68 -11.00
C HIS A 184 -12.72 0.40 -9.91
N GLY A 185 -11.67 1.24 -9.92
CA GLY A 185 -11.46 2.33 -8.97
C GLY A 185 -10.53 1.98 -7.79
N LEU A 186 -9.97 0.77 -7.73
CA LEU A 186 -9.07 0.40 -6.64
C LEU A 186 -7.71 1.11 -6.74
N VAL A 187 -7.32 1.88 -5.71
CA VAL A 187 -6.12 2.73 -5.78
C VAL A 187 -4.89 2.17 -5.07
N HIS A 188 -5.04 1.15 -4.21
CA HIS A 188 -3.93 0.48 -3.55
C HIS A 188 -4.25 -0.98 -3.19
N ARG A 189 -3.24 -1.71 -2.69
CA ARG A 189 -3.34 -3.14 -2.37
C ARG A 189 -2.77 -3.47 -1.00
N ILE A 190 -3.33 -4.51 -0.40
CA ILE A 190 -2.77 -5.25 0.74
C ILE A 190 -2.65 -6.74 0.39
N ASP A 191 -1.88 -7.51 1.14
CA ASP A 191 -1.65 -8.93 0.84
C ASP A 191 -2.94 -9.76 0.97
N LEU A 192 -2.94 -10.97 0.40
CA LEU A 192 -4.10 -11.89 0.41
C LEU A 192 -4.61 -12.14 1.84
N GLU A 193 -3.71 -12.53 2.74
CA GLU A 193 -4.00 -12.85 4.14
C GLU A 193 -4.09 -11.63 5.06
N THR A 194 -3.72 -10.44 4.56
CA THR A 194 -3.83 -9.19 5.32
C THR A 194 -5.28 -8.68 5.24
N SER A 195 -5.84 -8.33 6.39
CA SER A 195 -7.17 -7.73 6.49
C SER A 195 -7.08 -6.22 6.75
N GLY A 196 -8.22 -5.53 6.69
CA GLY A 196 -8.35 -4.14 7.12
C GLY A 196 -8.68 -3.15 6.02
N ALA A 197 -8.41 -1.87 6.28
CA ALA A 197 -8.86 -0.74 5.48
C ALA A 197 -8.21 -0.71 4.08
N LEU A 198 -9.06 -0.57 3.05
CA LEU A 198 -8.67 -0.42 1.65
C LEU A 198 -9.41 0.77 1.04
N LEU A 199 -8.73 1.58 0.23
CA LEU A 199 -9.30 2.80 -0.35
C LEU A 199 -9.57 2.55 -1.84
N ALA A 200 -10.73 3.00 -2.32
CA ALA A 200 -11.08 3.01 -3.74
C ALA A 200 -11.77 4.33 -4.12
N ALA A 201 -11.67 4.71 -5.38
CA ALA A 201 -12.24 5.91 -5.95
C ALA A 201 -13.59 5.63 -6.62
N LYS A 202 -14.51 6.59 -6.54
CA LYS A 202 -15.83 6.57 -7.20
C LYS A 202 -15.86 7.38 -8.49
N THR A 203 -14.80 8.12 -8.80
CA THR A 203 -14.62 8.90 -10.05
C THR A 203 -13.20 8.72 -10.60
N PHE A 204 -13.00 8.97 -11.90
CA PHE A 204 -11.66 8.93 -12.51
C PHE A 204 -10.74 10.01 -11.94
N HIS A 205 -11.26 11.22 -11.71
CA HIS A 205 -10.51 12.29 -11.04
C HIS A 205 -9.97 11.83 -9.68
N SER A 206 -10.86 11.31 -8.82
CA SER A 206 -10.49 10.78 -7.51
C SER A 206 -9.49 9.62 -7.61
N TYR A 207 -9.67 8.73 -8.58
CA TYR A 207 -8.75 7.61 -8.81
C TYR A 207 -7.32 8.09 -9.03
N TRP A 208 -7.12 8.99 -9.99
CA TRP A 208 -5.79 9.49 -10.32
C TRP A 208 -5.21 10.36 -9.20
N ARG A 209 -6.04 11.18 -8.54
CA ARG A 209 -5.61 12.00 -7.39
C ARG A 209 -5.14 11.14 -6.22
N LEU A 210 -5.89 10.12 -5.85
CA LEU A 210 -5.51 9.21 -4.77
C LEU A 210 -4.25 8.40 -5.11
N ARG A 211 -4.10 7.92 -6.36
CA ARG A 211 -2.85 7.23 -6.75
C ARG A 211 -1.64 8.17 -6.72
N LEU A 212 -1.82 9.45 -7.08
CA LEU A 212 -0.78 10.46 -6.92
C LEU A 212 -0.43 10.63 -5.44
N ASP A 213 -1.43 10.74 -4.56
CA ASP A 213 -1.21 10.90 -3.11
C ASP A 213 -0.55 9.65 -2.47
N PHE A 214 -0.87 8.45 -2.95
CA PHE A 214 -0.16 7.21 -2.57
C PHE A 214 1.30 7.23 -3.04
N SER A 215 1.54 7.65 -4.29
CA SER A 215 2.89 7.78 -4.84
C SER A 215 3.69 8.81 -4.04
N ALA A 216 3.02 9.87 -3.62
CA ALA A 216 3.59 10.97 -2.85
C ALA A 216 3.80 10.66 -1.35
N GLN A 217 3.34 9.50 -0.87
CA GLN A 217 3.37 9.10 0.54
C GLN A 217 2.54 9.99 1.48
N ASP A 218 1.54 10.70 0.95
CA ASP A 218 0.61 11.55 1.71
C ASP A 218 -0.56 10.77 2.32
N VAL A 219 -0.81 9.57 1.81
CA VAL A 219 -1.67 8.58 2.45
C VAL A 219 -0.90 7.83 3.53
N ARG A 220 -1.28 8.01 4.80
CA ARG A 220 -0.71 7.26 5.92
C ARG A 220 -1.52 6.01 6.17
N LYS A 221 -0.84 4.87 6.20
CA LYS A 221 -1.41 3.57 6.56
C LYS A 221 -0.81 3.14 7.88
N ARG A 222 -1.65 2.66 8.79
CA ARG A 222 -1.25 2.10 10.08
C ARG A 222 -1.67 0.66 10.14
N TYR A 223 -0.76 -0.20 10.54
CA TYR A 223 -0.96 -1.61 10.66
C TYR A 223 -0.77 -2.05 12.10
N LEU A 224 -1.61 -2.99 12.53
CA LEU A 224 -1.35 -3.79 13.71
C LEU A 224 -0.75 -5.12 13.26
N ALA A 225 0.37 -5.50 13.89
CA ALA A 225 1.05 -6.76 13.60
C ALA A 225 1.50 -7.43 14.90
N LEU A 226 1.23 -8.71 15.06
CA LEU A 226 1.78 -9.48 16.18
C LEU A 226 3.07 -10.17 15.73
N VAL A 227 4.17 -9.96 16.44
CA VAL A 227 5.47 -10.54 16.09
C VAL A 227 6.07 -11.31 17.26
N HIS A 228 6.95 -12.27 16.94
CA HIS A 228 7.77 -12.96 17.92
C HIS A 228 8.83 -12.03 18.53
N GLY A 229 9.12 -12.20 19.82
CA GLY A 229 10.10 -11.42 20.57
C GLY A 229 9.59 -10.09 21.12
N PHE A 230 10.34 -9.51 22.07
CA PHE A 230 10.09 -8.17 22.58
C PHE A 230 10.84 -7.11 21.78
N LEU A 231 10.09 -6.29 21.06
CA LEU A 231 10.59 -5.11 20.37
C LEU A 231 10.44 -3.87 21.26
N PRO A 232 11.29 -2.85 21.09
CA PRO A 232 11.17 -1.62 21.87
C PRO A 232 9.83 -0.89 21.64
N ARG A 233 9.36 -0.22 22.69
CA ARG A 233 8.19 0.68 22.65
C ARG A 233 8.50 2.05 22.04
N GLN A 234 9.78 2.38 21.91
CA GLN A 234 10.25 3.59 21.24
C GLN A 234 10.07 3.46 19.74
N TRP A 235 9.79 4.58 19.06
CA TRP A 235 9.67 4.61 17.62
C TRP A 235 10.99 4.24 16.95
N GLN A 236 10.94 3.22 16.09
CA GLN A 236 12.06 2.77 15.28
C GLN A 236 11.78 2.98 13.80
N ARG A 237 12.82 3.35 13.05
CA ARG A 237 12.75 3.51 11.60
C ARG A 237 13.52 2.38 10.93
N LEU A 238 12.81 1.52 10.20
CA LEU A 238 13.37 0.49 9.35
C LEU A 238 13.51 1.02 7.91
N ASP A 239 14.68 1.57 7.56
CA ASP A 239 15.01 2.05 6.21
C ASP A 239 15.91 1.02 5.51
N MET A 240 15.29 -0.05 5.02
CA MET A 240 15.97 -1.20 4.41
C MET A 240 15.38 -1.51 3.03
N PRO A 241 16.16 -1.40 1.95
CA PRO A 241 15.65 -1.60 0.59
C PRO A 241 15.24 -3.05 0.33
N LEU A 242 14.15 -3.25 -0.42
CA LEU A 242 13.56 -4.56 -0.67
C LEU A 242 13.63 -4.95 -2.15
N GLN A 243 14.09 -6.17 -2.41
CA GLN A 243 14.07 -6.80 -3.73
C GLN A 243 13.02 -7.90 -3.75
N LEU A 244 12.13 -7.87 -4.74
CA LEU A 244 11.18 -8.95 -4.99
C LEU A 244 11.90 -10.12 -5.66
N GLN A 245 11.91 -11.27 -5.00
CA GLN A 245 12.47 -12.51 -5.51
C GLN A 245 11.36 -13.50 -5.84
N ARG A 246 11.60 -14.32 -6.87
CA ARG A 246 10.78 -15.48 -7.21
C ARG A 246 11.41 -16.70 -6.59
N ILE A 247 10.66 -17.39 -5.75
CA ILE A 247 11.11 -18.60 -5.06
C ILE A 247 10.28 -19.80 -5.53
N PRO A 248 10.89 -20.99 -5.68
CA PRO A 248 10.13 -22.22 -5.93
C PRO A 248 9.10 -22.45 -4.82
N HIS A 249 7.93 -22.94 -5.17
CA HIS A 249 7.01 -23.46 -4.17
C HIS A 249 7.53 -24.81 -3.68
N SER A 250 7.62 -24.99 -2.36
CA SER A 250 8.00 -26.26 -1.69
C SER A 250 7.29 -27.50 -2.25
N ASP A 251 6.02 -27.34 -2.67
CA ASP A 251 5.14 -28.47 -2.99
C ASP A 251 5.01 -28.69 -4.50
N SER A 252 5.59 -27.82 -5.33
CA SER A 252 5.54 -27.93 -6.79
C SER A 252 6.65 -27.13 -7.47
N LEU A 253 7.54 -27.83 -8.19
CA LEU A 253 8.57 -27.22 -9.05
C LEU A 253 7.98 -26.33 -10.16
N ARG A 254 6.66 -26.37 -10.41
CA ARG A 254 5.95 -25.56 -11.41
C ARG A 254 5.25 -24.32 -10.84
N SER A 255 5.14 -24.21 -9.52
CA SER A 255 4.49 -23.10 -8.84
C SER A 255 5.57 -22.17 -8.26
N VAL A 256 5.45 -20.86 -8.50
CA VAL A 256 6.46 -19.87 -8.07
C VAL A 256 5.79 -18.88 -7.14
N ARG A 257 6.31 -18.74 -5.92
CA ARG A 257 5.89 -17.69 -4.98
C ARG A 257 6.81 -16.48 -5.12
N SER A 258 6.32 -15.31 -4.73
CA SER A 258 7.15 -14.11 -4.66
C SER A 258 7.37 -13.72 -3.20
N LYS A 259 8.62 -13.43 -2.83
CA LYS A 259 9.03 -13.01 -1.49
C LYS A 259 9.92 -11.79 -1.63
N SER A 260 9.69 -10.77 -0.81
CA SER A 260 10.60 -9.63 -0.74
C SER A 260 11.70 -9.93 0.27
N VAL A 261 12.93 -9.63 -0.08
CA VAL A 261 14.08 -9.76 0.83
C VAL A 261 14.82 -8.43 0.91
N VAL A 262 15.41 -8.17 2.07
CA VAL A 262 16.32 -7.02 2.22
C VAL A 262 17.52 -7.23 1.31
N ASN A 263 17.76 -6.27 0.44
CA ASN A 263 18.88 -6.30 -0.49
C ASN A 263 19.37 -4.86 -0.73
N HIS A 264 20.51 -4.52 -0.14
CA HIS A 264 21.16 -3.22 -0.29
C HIS A 264 21.79 -3.02 -1.68
N ASP A 265 21.90 -4.09 -2.47
CA ASP A 265 22.47 -4.06 -3.81
C ASP A 265 21.48 -3.68 -4.90
N PHE A 266 20.31 -4.30 -4.86
CA PHE A 266 19.31 -4.26 -5.94
C PHE A 266 17.89 -4.00 -5.43
N GLY A 267 17.73 -3.77 -4.13
CA GLY A 267 16.44 -3.47 -3.53
C GLY A 267 15.96 -2.07 -3.87
N ARG A 268 14.63 -1.91 -3.96
CA ARG A 268 13.99 -0.60 -4.08
C ARG A 268 13.82 0.00 -2.69
N SER A 269 13.95 1.33 -2.60
CA SER A 269 13.72 2.08 -1.35
C SER A 269 12.45 1.63 -0.66
N ALA A 270 12.57 1.27 0.63
CA ALA A 270 11.47 0.82 1.45
C ALA A 270 11.69 1.25 2.90
N GLU A 271 10.69 1.92 3.46
CA GLU A 271 10.75 2.46 4.82
C GLU A 271 9.49 2.12 5.61
N THR A 272 9.67 1.59 6.81
CA THR A 272 8.60 1.28 7.76
C THR A 272 8.97 1.84 9.14
N GLY A 273 8.12 2.68 9.71
CA GLY A 273 8.22 3.02 11.13
C GLY A 273 7.50 1.98 11.98
N ILE A 274 8.08 1.56 13.10
CA ILE A 274 7.48 0.56 13.99
C ILE A 274 7.67 0.96 15.45
N ARG A 275 6.78 0.47 16.32
CA ARG A 275 7.02 0.34 17.76
C ARG A 275 6.10 -0.71 18.39
N ALA A 276 6.50 -1.27 19.52
CA ALA A 276 5.63 -2.11 20.32
C ALA A 276 4.62 -1.27 21.11
N ILE A 277 3.34 -1.62 20.97
CA ILE A 277 2.24 -1.03 21.76
C ILE A 277 1.87 -1.93 22.95
N ALA A 278 2.08 -3.24 22.83
CA ALA A 278 1.94 -4.19 23.94
C ALA A 278 3.02 -5.28 23.86
N HIS A 279 3.44 -5.77 25.03
CA HIS A 279 4.30 -6.93 25.19
C HIS A 279 3.46 -8.06 25.79
N LEU A 280 3.50 -9.22 25.15
CA LEU A 280 2.64 -10.36 25.45
C LEU A 280 3.49 -11.62 25.59
N HIS A 281 2.98 -12.61 26.32
CA HIS A 281 3.49 -13.96 26.31
C HIS A 281 2.51 -14.85 25.54
N GLY A 282 3.02 -15.53 24.50
CA GLY A 282 2.25 -16.50 23.71
C GLY A 282 1.87 -17.72 24.54
N ARG A 283 1.13 -18.67 23.93
CA ARG A 283 0.65 -19.87 24.66
C ARG A 283 1.77 -20.73 25.21
N GLY A 284 2.89 -20.81 24.49
CA GLY A 284 4.11 -21.49 24.92
C GLY A 284 4.98 -20.68 25.89
N GLY A 285 4.52 -19.53 26.39
CA GLY A 285 5.27 -18.63 27.27
C GLY A 285 6.34 -17.78 26.56
N GLY A 286 6.51 -17.92 25.25
CA GLY A 286 7.47 -17.14 24.48
C GLY A 286 7.10 -15.65 24.38
N PRO A 287 8.09 -14.74 24.37
CA PRO A 287 7.85 -13.30 24.28
C PRO A 287 7.29 -12.92 22.90
N MET A 288 6.37 -11.96 22.88
CA MET A 288 5.74 -11.41 21.68
C MET A 288 5.48 -9.92 21.81
N SER A 289 5.40 -9.22 20.69
CA SER A 289 5.04 -7.80 20.65
C SER A 289 3.87 -7.57 19.71
N LEU A 290 2.86 -6.84 20.19
CA LEU A 290 1.90 -6.22 19.31
C LEU A 290 2.49 -4.89 18.82
N LEU A 291 2.69 -4.77 17.52
CA LEU A 291 3.31 -3.63 16.88
C LEU A 291 2.28 -2.72 16.23
N LEU A 292 2.52 -1.42 16.35
CA LEU A 292 2.05 -0.43 15.40
C LEU A 292 3.13 -0.27 14.31
N ALA A 293 2.75 -0.48 13.05
CA ALA A 293 3.62 -0.33 11.90
C ALA A 293 3.08 0.68 10.88
N GLU A 294 3.93 1.60 10.42
CA GLU A 294 3.62 2.63 9.44
C GLU A 294 4.56 2.53 8.22
N PRO A 295 4.18 1.77 7.18
CA PRO A 295 4.95 1.73 5.96
C PRO A 295 4.77 3.03 5.18
N ARG A 296 5.88 3.75 4.93
CA ARG A 296 5.89 4.95 4.08
C ARG A 296 5.84 4.62 2.60
N THR A 297 6.39 3.47 2.23
CA THR A 297 6.36 2.91 0.88
C THR A 297 5.38 1.74 0.79
N GLY A 298 5.12 1.22 -0.42
CA GLY A 298 4.18 0.11 -0.65
C GLY A 298 4.83 -1.08 -1.37
N ARG A 299 5.98 -1.58 -0.90
CA ARG A 299 6.59 -2.77 -1.52
C ARG A 299 5.82 -4.04 -1.14
N THR A 300 5.83 -5.05 -2.01
CA THR A 300 5.25 -6.36 -1.73
C THR A 300 5.80 -6.92 -0.43
N HIS A 301 4.92 -7.40 0.46
CA HIS A 301 5.31 -7.99 1.75
C HIS A 301 6.24 -7.10 2.60
N GLN A 302 6.16 -5.77 2.49
CA GLN A 302 7.16 -4.88 3.08
C GLN A 302 7.32 -5.05 4.60
N ILE A 303 6.22 -4.93 5.35
CA ILE A 303 6.26 -5.05 6.82
C ILE A 303 6.78 -6.43 7.21
N ARG A 304 6.21 -7.49 6.62
CA ARG A 304 6.58 -8.90 6.83
C ARG A 304 8.09 -9.13 6.64
N SER A 305 8.64 -8.64 5.54
CA SER A 305 10.07 -8.77 5.22
C SER A 305 10.95 -7.97 6.19
N HIS A 306 10.57 -6.73 6.51
CA HIS A 306 11.32 -5.87 7.42
C HIS A 306 11.40 -6.45 8.84
N VAL A 307 10.27 -6.85 9.42
CA VAL A 307 10.26 -7.36 10.81
C VAL A 307 10.90 -8.74 10.91
N SER A 308 10.72 -9.60 9.90
CA SER A 308 11.46 -10.87 9.81
C SER A 308 12.97 -10.65 9.69
N HIS A 309 13.42 -9.67 8.90
CA HIS A 309 14.84 -9.40 8.72
C HIS A 309 15.54 -8.96 10.02
N ILE A 310 14.83 -8.30 10.93
CA ILE A 310 15.34 -7.93 12.26
C ILE A 310 15.12 -9.02 13.32
N GLY A 311 14.73 -10.24 12.94
CA GLY A 311 14.56 -11.37 13.85
C GLY A 311 13.20 -11.43 14.57
N HIS A 312 12.20 -10.67 14.11
CA HIS A 312 10.87 -10.59 14.71
C HIS A 312 9.78 -10.90 13.66
N PRO A 313 9.72 -12.13 13.12
CA PRO A 313 8.70 -12.49 12.12
C PRO A 313 7.28 -12.35 12.68
N ILE A 314 6.33 -12.10 11.79
CA ILE A 314 4.90 -12.00 12.15
C ILE A 314 4.36 -13.38 12.50
N VAL A 315 3.58 -13.47 13.58
CA VAL A 315 2.89 -14.69 14.00
C VAL A 315 1.94 -15.16 12.90
N GLY A 316 1.99 -16.45 12.56
CA GLY A 316 1.22 -17.06 11.48
C GLY A 316 1.78 -16.80 10.06
N ASP A 317 2.98 -16.22 9.93
CA ASP A 317 3.61 -15.98 8.62
C ASP A 317 4.54 -17.12 8.18
N SER A 318 3.95 -18.14 7.57
CA SER A 318 4.68 -19.31 7.03
C SER A 318 5.66 -19.01 5.89
N LEU A 319 5.64 -17.81 5.31
CA LEU A 319 6.58 -17.44 4.24
C LEU A 319 7.89 -16.87 4.81
N TYR A 320 7.83 -16.24 5.98
CA TYR A 320 8.95 -15.51 6.57
C TYR A 320 9.46 -16.11 7.88
N ALA A 321 8.63 -16.83 8.63
CA ALA A 321 9.06 -17.59 9.79
C ALA A 321 9.81 -18.87 9.37
N THR A 322 10.86 -19.21 10.11
CA THR A 322 11.57 -20.50 10.01
C THR A 322 10.94 -21.52 10.96
N SER A 323 11.15 -22.82 10.70
CA SER A 323 10.51 -23.92 11.46
C SER A 323 10.78 -23.86 12.97
N ASP A 324 11.92 -23.31 13.39
CA ASP A 324 12.30 -23.17 14.80
C ASP A 324 11.62 -21.97 15.48
N GLU A 325 11.08 -21.03 14.70
CA GLU A 325 10.34 -19.85 15.17
C GLU A 325 8.83 -20.09 15.24
N VAL A 326 8.32 -21.16 14.61
CA VAL A 326 6.90 -21.58 14.64
C VAL A 326 6.61 -22.30 15.97
N VAL A 327 6.68 -21.57 17.07
CA VAL A 327 6.33 -22.09 18.40
C VAL A 327 4.84 -21.88 18.72
N ASP A 328 4.16 -20.98 17.99
CA ASP A 328 2.78 -20.61 18.30
C ASP A 328 1.85 -20.79 17.08
N ASP A 329 1.03 -21.85 17.13
CA ASP A 329 -0.01 -22.17 16.14
C ASP A 329 -1.35 -21.47 16.42
N SER A 330 -1.38 -20.54 17.38
CA SER A 330 -2.62 -19.81 17.74
C SER A 330 -3.20 -19.01 16.58
N CYS A 331 -2.39 -18.61 15.60
CA CYS A 331 -2.83 -17.82 14.46
C CYS A 331 -2.75 -18.60 13.14
N GLN A 332 -3.90 -18.81 12.50
CA GLN A 332 -4.01 -19.59 11.25
C GLN A 332 -3.57 -18.83 9.99
N ARG A 333 -3.34 -17.52 10.11
CA ARG A 333 -2.90 -16.64 9.02
C ARG A 333 -1.95 -15.59 9.56
N VAL A 334 -1.37 -14.79 8.66
CA VAL A 334 -0.52 -13.66 9.05
C VAL A 334 -1.32 -12.71 9.96
N PHE A 335 -0.88 -12.52 11.20
CA PHE A 335 -1.40 -11.49 12.10
C PHE A 335 -0.91 -10.11 11.63
N LEU A 336 -1.54 -9.61 10.57
CA LEU A 336 -1.31 -8.29 10.00
C LEU A 336 -2.64 -7.70 9.56
N HIS A 337 -2.93 -6.50 10.06
CA HIS A 337 -4.19 -5.81 9.83
C HIS A 337 -3.95 -4.34 9.52
N CYS A 338 -4.43 -3.85 8.37
CA CYS A 338 -4.43 -2.43 8.02
C CYS A 338 -5.49 -1.69 8.86
N PHE A 339 -5.09 -1.33 10.06
CA PHE A 339 -5.95 -0.77 11.09
C PHE A 339 -6.48 0.64 10.77
N ALA A 340 -5.70 1.51 10.12
CA ALA A 340 -6.18 2.85 9.81
C ALA A 340 -5.60 3.44 8.52
N LEU A 341 -6.39 4.29 7.87
CA LEU A 341 -6.01 5.12 6.74
C LEU A 341 -6.21 6.60 7.08
N ASN A 342 -5.20 7.42 6.81
CA ASN A 342 -5.33 8.87 6.80
C ASN A 342 -5.00 9.40 5.42
N PHE A 343 -5.92 10.13 4.79
CA PHE A 343 -5.77 10.60 3.42
C PHE A 343 -6.47 11.95 3.24
N LEU A 344 -6.12 12.65 2.15
CA LEU A 344 -6.84 13.83 1.70
C LEU A 344 -8.02 13.37 0.84
N GLU A 345 -9.23 13.76 1.19
CA GLU A 345 -10.41 13.43 0.39
C GLU A 345 -10.37 14.21 -0.93
N PRO A 346 -10.39 13.54 -2.09
CA PRO A 346 -10.43 14.25 -3.37
C PRO A 346 -11.76 14.98 -3.52
N VAL A 347 -11.74 16.30 -3.44
CA VAL A 347 -12.94 17.11 -3.69
C VAL A 347 -13.16 17.20 -5.19
N GLY A 348 -14.38 16.98 -5.66
CA GLY A 348 -14.73 17.11 -7.07
C GLY A 348 -14.52 18.54 -7.57
N THR A 349 -14.18 18.70 -8.85
CA THR A 349 -13.90 20.01 -9.47
C THR A 349 -15.16 20.81 -9.81
N HIS A 350 -16.23 20.72 -9.00
CA HIS A 350 -17.51 21.35 -9.32
C HIS A 350 -17.62 22.84 -8.96
N ASP A 351 -16.58 23.45 -8.39
CA ASP A 351 -16.64 24.86 -8.01
C ASP A 351 -15.32 25.56 -8.35
N ASP A 352 -15.40 26.63 -9.13
CA ASP A 352 -14.33 27.62 -9.38
C ASP A 352 -13.93 28.40 -8.11
N ARG A 353 -14.29 27.89 -6.92
CA ARG A 353 -13.90 28.47 -5.64
C ARG A 353 -12.43 28.16 -5.41
N GLU A 354 -11.71 29.16 -4.90
CA GLU A 354 -10.37 28.94 -4.37
C GLU A 354 -10.34 27.67 -3.52
N PRO A 355 -9.28 26.85 -3.59
CA PRO A 355 -9.23 25.55 -2.93
C PRO A 355 -9.42 25.75 -1.42
N CYS A 356 -10.67 25.57 -0.97
CA CYS A 356 -10.97 25.40 0.45
C CYS A 356 -10.16 24.19 0.90
N ALA A 357 -9.50 24.29 2.06
CA ALA A 357 -8.53 23.30 2.51
C ALA A 357 -9.08 21.86 2.33
N VAL A 358 -8.40 21.06 1.51
CA VAL A 358 -8.84 19.69 1.18
C VAL A 358 -9.00 18.90 2.49
N PRO A 359 -10.19 18.37 2.80
CA PRO A 359 -10.44 17.78 4.10
C PRO A 359 -9.61 16.50 4.28
N ARG A 360 -8.95 16.39 5.44
CA ARG A 360 -8.21 15.18 5.81
C ARG A 360 -9.17 14.21 6.51
N ARG A 361 -9.23 12.98 6.01
CA ARG A 361 -10.04 11.90 6.57
C ARG A 361 -9.16 10.90 7.29
N SER A 362 -9.64 10.41 8.43
CA SER A 362 -9.10 9.27 9.16
C SER A 362 -10.19 8.22 9.26
N VAL A 363 -9.93 7.02 8.75
CA VAL A 363 -10.87 5.89 8.80
C VAL A 363 -10.15 4.69 9.39
N THR A 364 -10.76 4.08 10.41
CA THR A 364 -10.25 2.88 11.06
C THR A 364 -11.04 1.64 10.64
N ALA A 365 -10.34 0.51 10.58
CA ALA A 365 -10.93 -0.81 10.45
C ALA A 365 -10.81 -1.50 11.82
N PRO A 366 -11.91 -1.98 12.42
CA PRO A 366 -11.84 -2.77 13.63
C PRO A 366 -11.02 -4.04 13.42
N LEU A 367 -10.29 -4.46 14.45
CA LEU A 367 -9.56 -5.71 14.42
C LEU A 367 -10.57 -6.88 14.24
N PRO A 368 -10.34 -7.80 13.30
CA PRO A 368 -11.28 -8.90 13.07
C PRO A 368 -11.26 -9.90 14.21
N ALA A 369 -12.40 -10.58 14.42
CA ALA A 369 -12.63 -11.45 15.57
C ALA A 369 -11.60 -12.58 15.72
N ASP A 370 -11.08 -13.11 14.62
CA ASP A 370 -10.03 -14.13 14.61
C ASP A 370 -8.73 -13.61 15.25
N LEU A 371 -8.33 -12.37 14.98
CA LEU A 371 -7.14 -11.77 15.58
C LEU A 371 -7.38 -11.32 17.03
N ILE A 372 -8.58 -10.85 17.37
CA ILE A 372 -8.96 -10.57 18.76
C ILE A 372 -8.85 -11.84 19.60
N GLN A 373 -9.34 -12.97 19.09
CA GLN A 373 -9.27 -14.25 19.80
C GLN A 373 -7.84 -14.69 20.06
N VAL A 374 -6.91 -14.43 19.12
CA VAL A 374 -5.48 -14.69 19.33
C VAL A 374 -4.95 -13.85 20.49
N LEU A 375 -5.20 -12.54 20.50
CA LEU A 375 -4.74 -11.64 21.59
C LEU A 375 -5.31 -12.05 22.94
N ARG A 376 -6.59 -12.40 23.01
CA ARG A 376 -7.24 -12.87 24.25
C ARG A 376 -6.67 -14.17 24.80
N SER A 377 -5.98 -14.95 23.97
CA SER A 377 -5.31 -16.18 24.40
C SER A 377 -3.89 -15.97 24.92
N MET A 378 -3.41 -14.72 24.98
CA MET A 378 -2.06 -14.35 25.39
C MET A 378 -2.08 -13.59 26.71
N ALA A 379 -1.02 -13.72 27.50
CA ALA A 379 -0.88 -13.02 28.78
C ALA A 379 -0.13 -11.69 28.58
N PRO A 380 -0.68 -10.53 28.98
CA PRO A 380 0.06 -9.27 28.99
C PRO A 380 1.30 -9.37 29.88
N ALA A 381 2.43 -8.84 29.42
CA ALA A 381 3.69 -8.86 30.17
C ALA A 381 3.75 -7.81 31.29
N ASP A 382 2.97 -6.73 31.16
CA ASP A 382 2.93 -5.61 32.09
C ASP A 382 1.56 -4.89 32.05
N ARG A 383 1.32 -4.01 33.02
CA ARG A 383 0.08 -3.21 33.10
C ARG A 383 -0.18 -2.35 31.86
N ARG A 384 0.88 -1.77 31.28
CA ARG A 384 0.77 -0.96 30.04
C ARG A 384 0.23 -1.80 28.88
N SER A 385 0.61 -3.07 28.82
CA SER A 385 0.14 -4.01 27.81
C SER A 385 -1.32 -4.38 28.04
N THR A 386 -1.75 -4.56 29.29
CA THR A 386 -3.16 -4.76 29.63
C THR A 386 -4.01 -3.58 29.16
N GLU A 387 -3.63 -2.36 29.55
CA GLU A 387 -4.34 -1.13 29.17
C GLU A 387 -4.40 -0.96 27.65
N ALA A 388 -3.30 -1.24 26.94
CA ALA A 388 -3.27 -1.19 25.48
C ALA A 388 -4.21 -2.21 24.83
N LEU A 389 -4.36 -3.42 25.39
CA LEU A 389 -5.30 -4.42 24.87
C LEU A 389 -6.76 -4.02 25.14
N GLU A 390 -7.05 -3.49 26.31
CA GLU A 390 -8.39 -2.98 26.66
C GLU A 390 -8.81 -1.83 25.73
N GLU A 391 -7.91 -0.88 25.47
CA GLU A 391 -8.11 0.20 24.50
C GLU A 391 -8.37 -0.33 23.08
N LEU A 392 -7.81 -1.50 22.71
CA LEU A 392 -8.05 -2.10 21.40
C LEU A 392 -9.45 -2.76 21.27
N GLU A 393 -10.03 -3.16 22.40
CA GLU A 393 -11.33 -3.84 22.45
C GLU A 393 -12.50 -2.87 22.62
N GLU A 394 -12.28 -1.65 23.12
CA GLU A 394 -13.32 -0.64 23.33
C GLU A 394 -13.54 0.27 22.11
N PRO A 395 -14.67 0.16 21.38
CA PRO A 395 -14.95 0.98 20.21
C PRO A 395 -15.26 2.47 20.51
N SER A 396 -15.40 2.82 21.80
CA SER A 396 -15.91 4.11 22.29
C SER A 396 -14.84 5.22 22.31
N THR A 397 -13.57 4.86 22.43
CA THR A 397 -12.48 5.83 22.28
C THR A 397 -12.29 6.05 20.80
N SER A 398 -12.46 7.29 20.32
CA SER A 398 -12.11 7.60 18.94
C SER A 398 -10.67 7.13 18.73
N TRP A 399 -10.48 6.10 17.91
CA TRP A 399 -9.17 5.58 17.58
C TRP A 399 -8.22 6.67 17.05
N SER A 400 -8.79 7.76 16.55
CA SER A 400 -8.11 9.01 16.22
C SER A 400 -7.47 9.70 17.44
N GLN A 401 -8.15 9.70 18.60
CA GLN A 401 -7.62 10.19 19.88
C GLN A 401 -6.52 9.29 20.42
N TRP A 402 -6.68 7.96 20.34
CA TRP A 402 -5.61 7.01 20.68
C TRP A 402 -4.37 7.28 19.85
N LEU A 403 -4.53 7.40 18.54
CA LEU A 403 -3.47 7.74 17.59
C LEU A 403 -2.82 9.12 17.82
N GLU A 404 -3.57 10.10 18.31
CA GLU A 404 -3.07 11.45 18.61
C GLU A 404 -2.33 11.50 19.96
N LYS A 405 -2.81 10.76 20.98
CA LYS A 405 -2.15 10.52 22.26
C LYS A 405 -0.81 9.82 22.04
N GLU A 406 -0.84 8.74 21.27
CA GLU A 406 0.30 7.94 20.87
C GLU A 406 1.34 8.71 20.02
N ARG A 407 0.97 9.80 19.34
CA ARG A 407 1.92 10.64 18.57
C ARG A 407 2.72 11.61 19.46
N ARG A 408 2.25 11.88 20.68
CA ARG A 408 2.86 12.83 21.63
C ARG A 408 3.86 12.17 22.58
N GLU A 409 3.80 10.84 22.72
CA GLU A 409 4.75 9.98 23.43
C GLU A 409 5.72 9.30 22.48
#